data_AF-A0A2D6YCP8-F1
#
_entry.id   AF-A0A2D6YCP8-F1
#
_cell.length_a   1.000
_cell.length_b   1.000
_cell.length_c   1.000
_cell.angle_alpha   90.00
_cell.angle_beta   90.00
_cell.angle_gamma   90.00
#
_symmetry.space_group_name_H-M   'P 1'
#
loop_
_entity.id
_entity.type
_entity.pdbx_description
1 polymer ?
#
loop_
_entity_poly.entity_id
_entity_poly.type
_entity_poly.pdbx_seq_one_letter_code
_entity_poly.pdbx_strand_id
1 'polypeptide(L)' 'MLTDYGFEGHPLRKDFPLSGYLEIRYDDSKKRVIYEPLELTQEYRNFEFTSP' A
#
# COMPACT_ATOMS: atom_id res chain seq x y z
N MET A 1 2.77 -16.35 8.99
CA MET A 1 3.17 -14.93 9.01
C MET A 1 3.24 -14.48 7.56
N LEU A 2 2.47 -13.46 7.16
CA LEU A 2 2.26 -13.14 5.73
C LEU A 2 2.78 -11.75 5.33
N THR A 3 2.94 -10.83 6.27
CA THR A 3 3.44 -9.48 6.03
C THR A 3 4.96 -9.44 6.03
N ASP A 4 5.52 -8.38 5.45
CA ASP A 4 6.96 -8.10 5.48
C ASP A 4 7.46 -7.90 6.92
N TYR A 5 8.76 -8.11 7.14
CA TYR A 5 9.41 -8.03 8.45
C TYR A 5 9.35 -6.63 9.06
N GLY A 6 9.36 -5.58 8.24
CA GLY A 6 9.24 -4.18 8.65
C GLY A 6 7.82 -3.63 8.53
N PHE A 7 6.80 -4.48 8.36
CA PHE A 7 5.44 -4.01 8.13
C PHE A 7 4.81 -3.44 9.40
N GLU A 8 4.34 -2.20 9.33
CA GLU A 8 3.61 -1.53 10.41
C GLU A 8 2.10 -1.50 10.13
N GLY A 9 1.32 -2.02 11.08
CA GLY A 9 -0.15 -2.06 11.02
C GLY A 9 -0.73 -3.45 10.83
N HIS A 10 -2.04 -3.51 10.61
CA HIS A 10 -2.80 -4.75 10.49
C HIS A 10 -3.72 -4.68 9.27
N PRO A 11 -3.35 -5.30 8.13
CA PRO A 11 -4.01 -5.06 6.83
C PRO A 11 -5.51 -5.37 6.79
N LEU A 12 -5.98 -6.25 7.67
CA LEU A 12 -7.37 -6.70 7.70
C LEU A 12 -8.27 -5.87 8.62
N ARG A 13 -7.74 -4.84 9.29
CA ARG A 13 -8.59 -3.89 10.02
C ARG A 13 -9.35 -2.99 9.04
N LYS A 14 -10.57 -2.61 9.40
CA LYS A 14 -11.47 -1.84 8.53
C LYS A 14 -11.04 -0.38 8.32
N ASP A 15 -10.19 0.13 9.18
CA ASP A 15 -9.57 1.45 9.11
C ASP A 15 -8.26 1.46 8.31
N PHE A 16 -7.74 0.29 7.94
CA PHE A 16 -6.52 0.17 7.15
C PHE A 16 -6.84 0.36 5.66
N PRO A 17 -6.12 1.25 4.93
CA PRO A 17 -6.37 1.49 3.52
C PRO A 17 -5.96 0.27 2.69
N LEU A 18 -6.73 -0.02 1.63
CA LEU A 18 -6.47 -1.17 0.75
C LEU A 18 -5.06 -1.15 0.14
N SER A 19 -4.59 0.03 -0.26
CA SER A 19 -3.28 0.21 -0.89
C SER A 19 -2.13 0.21 0.11
N GLY A 20 -2.40 0.27 1.42
CA GLY A 20 -1.40 0.54 2.45
C GLY A 20 -0.90 1.98 2.44
N TYR A 21 0.20 2.23 3.15
CA TYR A 21 0.77 3.57 3.33
C TYR A 21 2.12 3.76 2.60
N LEU A 22 2.79 2.66 2.27
CA LEU A 22 4.14 2.67 1.70
C LEU A 22 4.16 1.89 0.40
N GLU A 23 4.97 2.35 -0.54
CA GLU A 23 5.35 1.63 -1.75
C GLU A 23 6.84 1.31 -1.76
N ILE A 24 7.23 0.38 -2.62
CA ILE A 24 8.60 -0.11 -2.71
C ILE A 24 9.12 0.11 -4.13
N ARG A 25 10.29 0.72 -4.24
CA ARG A 25 11.01 0.84 -5.51
C ARG A 25 12.52 0.62 -5.35
N TYR A 26 13.18 0.31 -6.46
CA TYR A 26 14.64 0.26 -6.50
C TYR A 26 15.22 1.66 -6.70
N ASP A 27 16.17 2.05 -5.85
CA ASP A 27 16.92 3.30 -5.96
C ASP A 27 18.33 2.98 -6.49
N ASP A 28 18.60 3.41 -7.73
CA ASP A 28 19.88 3.16 -8.39
C ASP A 28 21.05 3.89 -7.71
N SER A 29 20.81 5.07 -7.13
CA SER A 29 21.85 5.85 -6.44
C SER A 29 22.31 5.16 -5.16
N LYS A 30 21.39 4.50 -4.46
CA LYS A 30 21.67 3.73 -3.23
C LYS A 30 21.89 2.25 -3.49
N LYS A 31 21.74 1.80 -4.74
CA LYS A 31 21.82 0.40 -5.20
C LYS A 31 21.00 -0.57 -4.35
N ARG A 32 19.82 -0.15 -3.88
CA ARG A 32 18.98 -0.96 -2.99
C ARG A 32 17.49 -0.67 -3.17
N VAL A 33 16.68 -1.58 -2.67
CA VAL A 33 15.23 -1.41 -2.52
C VAL A 33 14.95 -0.46 -1.36
N ILE A 34 14.04 0.50 -1.55
CA ILE A 34 13.63 1.48 -0.54
C ILE A 34 12.12 1.50 -0.39
N TYR A 35 11.67 1.90 0.80
CA TYR A 35 10.26 2.16 1.12
C TYR A 35 10.02 3.67 1.09
N GLU A 36 8.96 4.11 0.42
CA GLU A 36 8.56 5.51 0.32
C GLU A 36 7.05 5.65 0.53
N PRO A 37 6.54 6.85 0.90
CA PRO A 37 5.10 7.10 0.95
C PRO A 37 4.44 6.75 -0.37
N LEU A 38 3.27 6.11 -0.30
CA LEU A 38 2.52 5.69 -1.48
C LEU A 38 2.11 6.89 -2.35
N GLU A 39 2.42 6.85 -3.64
CA GLU A 39 1.97 7.82 -4.64
C GLU A 39 1.26 7.11 -5.80
N LEU A 40 -0.08 7.18 -5.83
CA LEU A 40 -0.86 6.55 -6.89
C LEU A 40 -1.05 7.51 -8.06
N THR A 41 -0.63 7.11 -9.26
CA THR A 41 -0.95 7.84 -10.50
C THR A 41 -2.45 7.89 -10.78
N GLN A 42 -3.18 6.87 -10.36
CA GLN A 42 -4.64 6.81 -10.35
C GLN A 42 -5.12 6.16 -9.05
N GLU A 43 -6.05 6.82 -8.36
CA GLU A 43 -6.63 6.32 -7.12
C GLU A 43 -7.57 5.12 -7.34
N TYR A 44 -7.76 4.33 -6.28
CA TYR A 44 -8.74 3.24 -6.27
C TYR A 44 -10.17 3.80 -6.41
N ARG A 45 -10.90 3.29 -7.40
CA ARG A 45 -12.30 3.67 -7.61
C ARG A 45 -13.21 2.69 -6.88
N ASN A 46 -13.89 3.19 -5.85
CA ASN A 46 -14.93 2.43 -5.16
C ASN A 46 -16.23 2.49 -5.99
N PHE A 47 -16.76 1.33 -6.34
CA PHE A 47 -18.00 1.21 -7.08
C PHE A 47 -19.08 0.64 -6.16
N GLU A 48 -20.15 1.39 -5.96
CA GLU A 48 -21.30 0.95 -5.20
C GLU A 48 -22.25 0.16 -6.11
N PHE A 49 -22.26 -1.16 -5.96
CA PHE A 49 -23.10 -2.08 -6.74
C PHE A 49 -24.39 -2.49 -6.03
N THR A 50 -24.72 -1.83 -4.92
CA THR A 50 -25.97 -2.07 -4.22
C THR A 50 -27.13 -1.61 -5.10
N SER A 51 -27.82 -2.58 -5.70
CA SER A 51 -29.13 -2.35 -6.30
C SER A 51 -30.06 -1.73 -5.24
N PRO A 52 -30.87 -0.72 -5.59
CA PRO A 52 -31.87 -0.20 -4.67
C PRO A 52 -32.86 -1.27 -4.19
#